data_AF-A0A925LC33-F1
#
_entry.id   AF-A0A925LC33-F1
#
_cell.length_a   1.000
_cell.length_b   1.000
_cell.length_c   1.000
_cell.angle_alpha   90.00
_cell.angle_beta   90.00
_cell.angle_gamma   90.00
#
_symmetry.space_group_name_H-M   'P 1'
#
loop_
_entity.id
_entity.type
_entity.pdbx_description
1 polymer ?
#
loop_
_entity_poly.entity_id
_entity_poly.type
_entity_poly.pdbx_seq_one_letter_code
_entity_poly.pdbx_strand_id
1 'polypeptide(L)'
;MATMSPQRKRIAMLIVAVGSALLVERVVALAGDDLEVAGPVLSKRARADKPAATDNAASAAGSGTVRLDRLESREQRATPTSKQPALFEAVSWQPPAPKVVAPPPPKPVPPPFPYVYMGGLSDDGVRTTFFAKGERVLPVKTGDTIDAVYRVDQMTEKQMTLTYLPLNETLVVALGGGR
;
A
#
# COMPACT_ATOMS: atom_id res chain seq x y z
N MET A 1 -28.74 -1.87 -63.97
CA MET A 1 -29.18 -1.97 -62.58
C MET A 1 -29.13 -3.44 -62.18
N ALA A 2 -28.25 -3.81 -61.24
CA ALA A 2 -28.00 -5.23 -60.91
C ALA A 2 -28.75 -5.69 -59.64
N THR A 3 -29.03 -6.97 -59.59
CA THR A 3 -29.95 -7.66 -58.66
C THR A 3 -29.45 -7.80 -57.21
N MET A 4 -30.37 -7.91 -56.24
CA MET A 4 -30.10 -8.48 -54.92
C MET A 4 -30.93 -9.74 -54.67
N SER A 5 -30.27 -10.80 -54.17
CA SER A 5 -30.82 -12.16 -54.04
C SER A 5 -31.56 -12.42 -52.72
N PRO A 6 -32.62 -13.26 -52.70
CA PRO A 6 -33.55 -13.38 -51.57
C PRO A 6 -33.01 -14.06 -50.30
N GLN A 7 -31.84 -14.70 -50.35
CA GLN A 7 -31.31 -15.52 -49.25
C GLN A 7 -30.94 -14.69 -48.00
N ARG A 8 -30.52 -13.42 -48.17
CA ARG A 8 -30.16 -12.52 -47.06
C ARG A 8 -31.35 -12.15 -46.15
N LYS A 9 -32.58 -12.12 -46.66
CA LYS A 9 -33.78 -11.78 -45.86
C LYS A 9 -34.12 -12.84 -44.80
N ARG A 10 -33.80 -14.12 -45.02
CA ARG A 10 -34.14 -15.21 -44.08
C ARG A 10 -33.25 -15.21 -42.83
N ILE A 11 -31.97 -14.88 -42.99
CA ILE A 11 -31.00 -14.82 -41.87
C ILE A 11 -31.30 -13.60 -40.96
N ALA A 12 -31.64 -12.45 -41.56
CA ALA A 12 -32.01 -11.25 -40.80
C ALA A 12 -33.21 -11.44 -39.86
N MET A 13 -34.15 -12.34 -40.19
CA MET A 13 -35.37 -12.54 -39.41
C MET A 13 -35.19 -13.40 -38.14
N LEU A 14 -34.12 -14.19 -38.05
CA LEU A 14 -33.85 -15.05 -36.88
C LEU A 14 -33.11 -14.33 -35.74
N ILE A 15 -32.45 -13.20 -36.01
CA ILE A 15 -31.64 -12.48 -35.01
C ILE A 15 -32.50 -11.59 -34.09
N VAL A 16 -33.67 -11.16 -34.56
CA VAL A 16 -34.53 -10.18 -33.85
C VAL A 16 -35.24 -10.76 -32.61
N ALA A 17 -35.38 -12.09 -32.52
CA ALA A 17 -36.22 -12.74 -31.51
C ALA A 17 -35.57 -13.00 -30.12
N VAL A 18 -34.27 -12.73 -29.95
CA VAL A 18 -33.51 -13.06 -28.72
C VAL A 18 -33.09 -11.80 -27.92
N GLY A 19 -33.36 -10.60 -28.45
CA GLY A 19 -32.85 -9.33 -27.92
C GLY A 19 -33.72 -8.61 -26.88
N SER A 20 -34.53 -9.32 -26.07
CA SER A 20 -35.45 -8.67 -25.12
C SER A 20 -35.48 -9.32 -23.73
N ALA A 21 -34.35 -9.28 -23.03
CA ALA A 21 -34.29 -9.45 -21.58
C ALA A 21 -33.17 -8.59 -20.98
N LEU A 22 -33.43 -8.05 -19.77
CA LEU A 22 -32.50 -7.30 -18.90
C LEU A 22 -32.15 -5.85 -19.32
N LEU A 23 -32.94 -4.89 -18.83
CA LEU A 23 -32.52 -3.49 -18.67
C LEU A 23 -33.17 -2.92 -17.39
N VAL A 24 -32.43 -2.02 -16.72
CA VAL A 24 -32.78 -1.20 -15.54
C VAL A 24 -32.55 -1.84 -14.17
N GLU A 25 -31.42 -1.50 -13.55
CA GLU A 25 -31.29 -1.42 -12.10
C GLU A 25 -30.40 -0.20 -11.70
N ARG A 26 -30.75 0.46 -10.60
CA ARG A 26 -29.98 1.45 -9.81
C ARG A 26 -29.74 2.87 -10.35
N VAL A 27 -30.52 3.81 -9.80
CA VAL A 27 -30.05 5.15 -9.39
C VAL A 27 -30.09 5.20 -7.85
N VAL A 28 -29.04 5.73 -7.22
CA VAL A 28 -28.94 5.89 -5.74
C VAL A 28 -29.01 7.37 -5.39
N ALA A 29 -29.63 7.67 -4.25
CA ALA A 29 -30.06 9.01 -3.84
C ALA A 29 -28.93 10.00 -3.55
N LEU A 30 -29.25 11.28 -3.75
CA LEU A 30 -28.46 12.42 -3.25
C LEU A 30 -28.63 12.55 -1.74
N ALA A 31 -27.52 12.64 -1.02
CA ALA A 31 -27.50 13.04 0.38
C ALA A 31 -27.46 14.57 0.49
N GLY A 32 -28.27 15.12 1.40
CA GLY A 32 -28.05 16.43 1.98
C GLY A 32 -27.70 16.28 3.46
N ASP A 33 -26.99 17.25 4.01
CA ASP A 33 -27.09 17.61 5.42
C ASP A 33 -26.57 19.04 5.61
N ASP A 34 -27.39 19.88 6.23
CA ASP A 34 -27.10 21.29 6.50
C ASP A 34 -26.32 21.42 7.83
N LEU A 35 -25.34 22.33 7.87
CA LEU A 35 -24.63 22.66 9.11
C LEU A 35 -24.56 24.17 9.32
N GLU A 36 -25.54 24.68 10.06
CA GLU A 36 -25.48 25.97 10.75
C GLU A 36 -25.10 25.75 12.23
N VAL A 37 -24.27 26.63 12.80
CA VAL A 37 -24.45 27.31 14.12
C VAL A 37 -23.14 28.02 14.53
N ALA A 38 -23.29 29.16 15.20
CA ALA A 38 -22.26 30.18 15.41
C ALA A 38 -21.29 29.94 16.60
N GLY A 39 -20.23 30.76 16.67
CA GLY A 39 -19.34 30.91 17.85
C GLY A 39 -19.95 31.79 18.95
N PRO A 40 -19.19 32.56 19.79
CA PRO A 40 -17.76 32.94 19.62
C PRO A 40 -16.95 33.03 20.97
N VAL A 41 -15.88 33.84 20.94
CA VAL A 41 -15.11 34.56 22.00
C VAL A 41 -13.90 33.94 22.75
N LEU A 42 -12.86 34.79 22.83
CA LEU A 42 -11.58 34.67 23.54
C LEU A 42 -11.72 34.54 25.06
N SER A 43 -10.70 33.97 25.70
CA SER A 43 -10.29 34.37 27.07
C SER A 43 -8.78 34.29 27.30
N LYS A 44 -8.30 35.17 28.17
CA LYS A 44 -6.91 35.69 28.22
C LYS A 44 -6.10 35.02 29.33
N ARG A 45 -4.87 34.62 29.03
CA ARG A 45 -3.94 34.02 30.02
C ARG A 45 -3.30 35.14 30.87
N ALA A 46 -3.41 35.03 32.20
CA ALA A 46 -2.70 35.89 33.15
C ALA A 46 -1.81 35.03 34.07
N ARG A 47 -0.65 35.57 34.46
CA ARG A 47 0.40 34.90 35.25
C ARG A 47 0.51 35.59 36.61
N ALA A 48 0.65 34.81 37.68
CA ALA A 48 0.79 35.29 39.06
C ALA A 48 2.18 34.97 39.67
N ASP A 49 2.44 35.45 40.89
CA ASP A 49 3.74 36.01 41.32
C ASP A 49 4.53 35.26 42.44
N LYS A 50 5.67 35.84 42.85
CA LYS A 50 6.75 35.51 43.85
C LYS A 50 6.31 35.74 45.33
N PRO A 51 6.81 35.08 46.42
CA PRO A 51 8.22 34.76 46.84
C PRO A 51 8.47 33.29 47.28
N ALA A 52 9.66 32.77 47.69
CA ALA A 52 10.97 33.23 48.23
C ALA A 52 11.15 33.33 49.78
N ALA A 53 11.92 32.39 50.35
CA ALA A 53 12.39 32.27 51.75
C ALA A 53 13.40 31.09 51.82
N THR A 54 14.47 31.01 52.64
CA THR A 54 15.23 31.96 53.48
C THR A 54 16.65 31.40 53.63
N ASP A 55 17.68 32.26 53.74
CA ASP A 55 19.07 31.84 53.93
C ASP A 55 19.31 31.07 55.23
N ASN A 56 20.13 30.01 55.18
CA ASN A 56 20.53 29.25 56.37
C ASN A 56 22.01 29.50 56.69
N ALA A 57 22.29 29.98 57.89
CA ALA A 57 23.56 30.61 58.23
C ALA A 57 24.72 29.62 58.44
N ALA A 58 25.84 29.93 57.79
CA ALA A 58 27.22 29.57 58.09
C ALA A 58 27.48 28.46 59.13
N SER A 59 27.94 27.30 58.64
CA SER A 59 28.74 26.38 59.45
C SER A 59 30.11 27.02 59.72
N ALA A 60 30.41 27.32 60.98
CA ALA A 60 31.71 27.85 61.38
C ALA A 60 32.80 26.77 61.24
N ALA A 61 33.63 26.87 60.21
CA ALA A 61 34.75 25.97 59.96
C ALA A 61 35.87 26.18 61.01
N GLY A 62 35.88 25.34 62.05
CA GLY A 62 36.91 25.34 63.09
C GLY A 62 38.22 24.68 62.66
N SER A 63 39.25 25.50 62.51
CA SER A 63 40.70 25.22 62.41
C SER A 63 41.21 23.77 62.49
N GLY A 64 41.89 23.35 61.42
CA GLY A 64 43.32 23.01 61.49
C GLY A 64 43.77 21.79 62.30
N THR A 65 42.88 20.89 62.70
CA THR A 65 43.24 19.64 63.40
C THR A 65 42.80 18.41 62.60
N VAL A 66 43.76 17.57 62.19
CA VAL A 66 43.46 16.31 61.49
C VAL A 66 42.84 15.34 62.48
N ARG A 67 41.56 15.01 62.28
CA ARG A 67 40.79 14.09 63.15
C ARG A 67 41.02 12.63 62.70
N LEU A 68 42.08 11.98 63.20
CA LEU A 68 42.42 10.58 62.85
C LEU A 68 41.29 9.59 63.18
N ASP A 69 40.57 9.79 64.29
CA ASP A 69 39.37 9.05 64.70
C ASP A 69 38.30 8.91 63.59
N ARG A 70 38.14 9.95 62.75
CA ARG A 70 37.24 9.91 61.58
C ARG A 70 37.80 9.12 60.40
N LEU A 71 39.11 8.96 60.28
CA LEU A 71 39.75 8.15 59.25
C LEU A 71 39.58 6.66 59.58
N GLU A 72 39.85 6.25 60.82
CA GLU A 72 39.65 4.87 61.28
C GLU A 72 38.18 4.44 61.15
N SER A 73 37.25 5.30 61.57
CA SER A 73 35.81 5.12 61.38
C SER A 73 35.40 5.03 59.89
N ARG A 74 36.17 5.64 58.98
CA ARG A 74 35.94 5.61 57.54
C ARG A 74 36.52 4.34 56.90
N GLU A 75 37.71 3.89 57.32
CA GLU A 75 38.32 2.66 56.81
C GLU A 75 37.52 1.41 57.21
N GLN A 76 37.05 1.34 58.46
CA GLN A 76 36.16 0.26 58.90
C GLN A 76 34.89 0.18 58.04
N ARG A 77 34.31 1.33 57.66
CA ARG A 77 33.12 1.44 56.79
C ARG A 77 33.44 1.32 55.29
N ALA A 78 34.70 1.47 54.88
CA ALA A 78 35.14 1.36 53.49
C ALA A 78 35.48 -0.09 53.09
N THR A 79 35.44 -1.05 54.03
CA THR A 79 35.46 -2.48 53.69
C THR A 79 34.23 -2.81 52.85
N PRO A 80 34.37 -3.29 51.59
CA PRO A 80 33.24 -3.50 50.69
C PRO A 80 32.50 -4.82 51.00
N THR A 81 32.10 -5.01 52.26
CA THR A 81 31.28 -6.14 52.72
C THR A 81 29.79 -5.84 52.61
N SER A 82 29.38 -5.25 51.49
CA SER A 82 27.99 -4.87 51.28
C SER A 82 27.50 -5.19 49.87
N LYS A 83 26.45 -6.01 49.85
CA LYS A 83 25.43 -6.10 48.79
C LYS A 83 24.59 -4.81 48.76
N GLN A 84 25.24 -3.65 48.79
CA GLN A 84 24.62 -2.35 48.64
C GLN A 84 24.41 -2.07 47.15
N PRO A 85 23.26 -1.54 46.74
CA PRO A 85 23.08 -1.10 45.35
C PRO A 85 24.10 0.01 45.07
N ALA A 86 24.86 -0.12 43.99
CA ALA A 86 25.85 0.89 43.64
C ALA A 86 25.13 2.15 43.14
N LEU A 87 25.07 3.17 44.00
CA LEU A 87 24.30 4.40 43.79
C LEU A 87 24.84 5.30 42.65
N PHE A 88 25.99 4.95 42.08
CA PHE A 88 26.71 5.72 41.07
C PHE A 88 27.30 4.81 39.98
N GLU A 89 26.56 3.79 39.54
CA GLU A 89 26.95 2.99 38.37
C GLU A 89 27.02 3.85 37.10
N ALA A 90 27.97 3.53 36.22
CA ALA A 90 28.14 4.23 34.95
C ALA A 90 27.01 3.87 33.98
N VAL A 91 26.05 4.78 33.82
CA VAL A 91 24.92 4.61 32.89
C VAL A 91 25.41 4.72 31.44
N SER A 92 25.25 3.65 30.67
CA SER A 92 25.53 3.65 29.23
C SER A 92 24.41 4.35 28.46
N TRP A 93 24.72 5.49 27.83
CA TRP A 93 23.78 6.22 26.95
C TRP A 93 23.71 5.67 25.52
N GLN A 94 24.27 4.49 25.27
CA GLN A 94 24.27 3.88 23.95
C GLN A 94 22.83 3.50 23.57
N PRO A 95 22.26 4.06 22.48
CA PRO A 95 20.92 3.66 22.06
C PRO A 95 20.92 2.17 21.68
N PRO A 96 19.85 1.43 21.99
CA PRO A 96 19.78 0.01 21.64
C PRO A 96 19.88 -0.15 20.13
N ALA A 97 20.67 -1.14 19.68
CA ALA A 97 20.86 -1.40 18.27
C ALA A 97 19.49 -1.60 17.57
N PRO A 98 19.26 -1.01 16.38
CA PRO A 98 18.01 -1.19 15.65
C PRO A 98 17.72 -2.67 15.45
N LYS A 99 16.54 -3.12 15.87
CA LYS A 99 16.09 -4.48 15.60
C LYS A 99 15.89 -4.63 14.10
N VAL A 100 16.74 -5.41 13.45
CA VAL A 100 16.60 -5.76 12.04
C VAL A 100 15.37 -6.67 11.92
N VAL A 101 14.23 -6.07 11.57
CA VAL A 101 13.04 -6.82 11.18
C VAL A 101 13.32 -7.43 9.81
N ALA A 102 13.14 -8.73 9.67
CA ALA A 102 13.30 -9.39 8.37
C ALA A 102 12.32 -8.78 7.36
N PRO A 103 12.74 -8.54 6.11
CA PRO A 103 11.85 -8.00 5.09
C PRO A 103 10.66 -8.95 4.84
N PRO A 104 9.47 -8.43 4.51
CA PRO A 104 8.33 -9.27 4.16
C PRO A 104 8.66 -10.14 2.94
N PRO A 105 8.02 -11.33 2.81
CA PRO A 105 8.24 -12.20 1.65
C PRO A 105 7.89 -11.47 0.35
N PRO A 106 8.62 -11.74 -0.76
CA PRO A 106 8.34 -11.14 -2.05
C PRO A 106 6.93 -11.51 -2.51
N LYS A 107 6.23 -10.56 -3.13
CA LYS A 107 4.92 -10.82 -3.72
C LYS A 107 5.04 -11.85 -4.86
N PRO A 108 4.04 -12.73 -5.06
CA PRO A 108 3.98 -13.56 -6.25
C PRO A 108 3.99 -12.68 -7.50
N VAL A 109 4.90 -12.97 -8.44
CA VAL A 109 4.99 -12.26 -9.72
C VAL A 109 4.19 -13.06 -10.76
N PRO A 110 3.38 -12.41 -11.61
CA PRO A 110 2.64 -13.10 -12.67
C PRO A 110 3.60 -13.78 -13.67
N PRO A 111 3.23 -14.96 -14.21
CA PRO A 111 4.06 -15.65 -15.18
C PRO A 111 4.14 -14.89 -16.51
N PRO A 112 5.22 -15.04 -17.29
CA PRO A 112 5.30 -14.48 -18.64
C PRO A 112 4.17 -15.03 -19.52
N PHE A 113 3.66 -14.19 -20.43
CA PHE A 113 2.54 -14.54 -21.30
C PHE A 113 2.93 -15.70 -22.25
N PRO A 114 2.28 -16.88 -22.16
CA PRO A 114 2.77 -18.10 -22.79
C PRO A 114 2.30 -18.32 -24.24
N TYR A 115 1.74 -17.29 -24.89
CA TYR A 115 1.22 -17.36 -26.24
C TYR A 115 2.04 -16.49 -27.20
N VAL A 116 2.28 -17.01 -28.40
CA VAL A 116 2.98 -16.29 -29.47
C VAL A 116 1.94 -15.55 -30.33
N TYR A 117 2.14 -14.25 -30.55
CA TYR A 117 1.33 -13.47 -31.49
C TYR A 117 1.61 -13.93 -32.93
N MET A 118 0.57 -14.34 -33.66
CA MET A 118 0.67 -14.75 -35.07
C MET A 118 0.18 -13.68 -36.06
N GLY A 119 -0.50 -12.64 -35.59
CA GLY A 119 -1.07 -11.58 -36.43
C GLY A 119 -2.47 -11.18 -35.98
N GLY A 120 -3.07 -10.22 -36.67
CA GLY A 120 -4.45 -9.83 -36.43
C GLY A 120 -5.13 -9.33 -37.70
N LEU A 121 -6.43 -9.59 -37.79
CA LEU A 121 -7.31 -9.15 -38.87
C LEU A 121 -8.37 -8.22 -38.28
N SER A 122 -8.69 -7.13 -38.97
CA SER A 122 -9.81 -6.26 -38.64
C SER A 122 -10.94 -6.49 -39.63
N ASP A 123 -12.11 -6.89 -39.15
CA ASP A 123 -13.30 -7.20 -39.94
C ASP A 123 -14.50 -6.41 -39.39
N ASP A 124 -15.21 -5.67 -40.24
CA ASP A 124 -16.28 -4.73 -39.86
C ASP A 124 -15.95 -3.81 -38.64
N GLY A 125 -14.68 -3.42 -38.50
CA GLY A 125 -14.18 -2.60 -37.38
C GLY A 125 -13.83 -3.38 -36.10
N VAL A 126 -14.08 -4.69 -36.06
CA VAL A 126 -13.73 -5.59 -34.96
C VAL A 126 -12.39 -6.26 -35.23
N ARG A 127 -11.38 -5.98 -34.40
CA ARG A 127 -10.06 -6.64 -34.49
C ARG A 127 -10.10 -8.01 -33.83
N THR A 128 -9.74 -9.04 -34.59
CA THR A 128 -9.46 -10.40 -34.11
C THR A 128 -7.97 -10.66 -34.22
N THR A 129 -7.32 -10.93 -33.09
CA THR A 129 -5.90 -11.29 -33.03
C THR A 129 -5.75 -12.80 -32.87
N PHE A 130 -4.79 -13.39 -33.55
CA PHE A 130 -4.49 -14.81 -33.49
C PHE A 130 -3.26 -15.05 -32.62
N PHE A 131 -3.42 -15.92 -31.62
CA PHE A 131 -2.35 -16.34 -30.71
C PHE A 131 -2.13 -17.84 -30.83
N ALA A 132 -0.87 -18.28 -30.76
CA ALA A 132 -0.50 -19.70 -30.77
C ALA A 132 0.05 -20.17 -29.42
N LYS A 133 -0.31 -21.40 -29.04
CA LYS A 133 0.19 -22.11 -27.85
C LYS A 133 0.51 -23.55 -28.23
N GLY A 134 1.77 -23.79 -28.60
CA GLY A 134 2.16 -25.01 -29.29
C GLY A 134 1.45 -25.09 -30.64
N GLU A 135 0.74 -26.20 -30.88
CA GLU A 135 0.01 -26.46 -32.13
C GLU A 135 -1.38 -25.81 -32.19
N ARG A 136 -1.88 -25.23 -31.09
CA ARG A 136 -3.22 -24.63 -31.03
C ARG A 136 -3.18 -23.14 -31.36
N VAL A 137 -4.02 -22.72 -32.30
CA VAL A 137 -4.28 -21.31 -32.65
C VAL A 137 -5.61 -20.87 -32.03
N LEU A 138 -5.59 -19.69 -31.40
CA LEU A 138 -6.70 -19.10 -30.66
C LEU A 138 -7.02 -17.72 -31.26
N PRO A 139 -8.22 -17.52 -31.85
CA PRO A 139 -8.72 -16.19 -32.16
C PRO A 139 -9.17 -15.49 -30.86
N VAL A 140 -8.76 -14.25 -30.68
CA VAL A 140 -8.99 -13.46 -29.46
C VAL A 140 -9.40 -12.04 -29.85
N LYS A 141 -10.45 -11.54 -29.22
CA LYS A 141 -10.98 -10.17 -29.34
C LYS A 141 -10.88 -9.43 -28.01
N THR A 142 -11.08 -8.11 -28.02
CA THR A 142 -11.23 -7.33 -26.79
C THR A 142 -12.43 -7.83 -25.99
N GLY A 143 -12.24 -8.11 -24.69
CA GLY A 143 -13.25 -8.69 -23.81
C GLY A 143 -13.21 -10.22 -23.68
N ASP A 144 -12.53 -10.94 -24.59
CA ASP A 144 -12.42 -12.40 -24.51
C ASP A 144 -11.54 -12.85 -23.33
N THR A 145 -11.76 -14.08 -22.87
CA THR A 145 -10.94 -14.71 -21.82
C THR A 145 -10.21 -15.94 -22.38
N ILE A 146 -8.89 -15.90 -22.37
CA ILE A 146 -7.99 -16.94 -22.88
C ILE A 146 -7.76 -18.00 -21.78
N ASP A 147 -8.06 -19.26 -22.09
CA ASP A 147 -7.92 -20.43 -21.21
C ASP A 147 -8.50 -20.26 -19.79
N ALA A 148 -9.52 -19.40 -19.61
CA ALA A 148 -10.10 -19.01 -18.30
C ALA A 148 -9.08 -18.40 -17.29
N VAL A 149 -7.91 -17.96 -17.75
CA VAL A 149 -6.80 -17.48 -16.92
C VAL A 149 -6.42 -16.02 -17.21
N TYR A 150 -6.60 -15.57 -18.46
CA TYR A 150 -6.26 -14.22 -18.90
C TYR A 150 -7.47 -13.55 -19.55
N ARG A 151 -7.97 -12.44 -18.98
CA ARG A 151 -9.02 -11.62 -19.61
C ARG A 151 -8.38 -10.52 -20.44
N VAL A 152 -8.79 -10.32 -21.69
CA VAL A 152 -8.32 -9.22 -22.53
C VAL A 152 -9.13 -7.96 -22.23
N ASP A 153 -8.51 -6.97 -21.60
CA ASP A 153 -9.19 -5.72 -21.26
C ASP A 153 -9.15 -4.72 -22.42
N GLN A 154 -8.01 -4.61 -23.13
CA GLN A 154 -7.83 -3.71 -24.28
C GLN A 154 -6.84 -4.30 -25.29
N MET A 155 -7.06 -4.06 -26.58
CA MET A 155 -6.19 -4.56 -27.66
C MET A 155 -5.99 -3.51 -28.75
N THR A 156 -4.73 -3.27 -29.11
CA THR A 156 -4.32 -2.30 -30.14
C THR A 156 -3.47 -2.98 -31.22
N GLU A 157 -2.93 -2.21 -32.17
CA GLU A 157 -2.02 -2.73 -33.19
C GLU A 157 -0.65 -3.19 -32.66
N LYS A 158 -0.16 -2.53 -31.60
CA LYS A 158 1.22 -2.70 -31.11
C LYS A 158 1.30 -3.36 -29.74
N GLN A 159 0.21 -3.35 -28.97
CA GLN A 159 0.16 -3.88 -27.61
C GLN A 159 -1.24 -4.32 -27.21
N MET A 160 -1.31 -5.28 -26.30
CA MET A 160 -2.53 -5.76 -25.65
C MET A 160 -2.38 -5.63 -24.14
N THR A 161 -3.43 -5.15 -23.49
CA THR A 161 -3.56 -5.08 -22.03
C THR A 161 -4.54 -6.16 -21.59
N LEU A 162 -4.12 -6.98 -20.64
CA LEU A 162 -4.87 -8.14 -20.17
C LEU A 162 -4.74 -8.29 -18.65
N THR A 163 -5.75 -8.84 -17.99
CA THR A 163 -5.73 -9.13 -16.55
C THR A 163 -5.50 -10.63 -16.33
N TYR A 164 -4.46 -10.97 -15.56
CA TYR A 164 -4.23 -12.32 -15.07
C TYR A 164 -5.15 -12.61 -13.88
N LEU A 165 -6.21 -13.38 -14.12
CA LEU A 165 -7.32 -13.58 -13.18
C LEU A 165 -6.89 -14.16 -11.80
N PRO A 166 -5.91 -15.09 -11.69
CA PRO A 166 -5.50 -15.64 -10.39
C PRO A 166 -4.89 -14.62 -9.42
N LEU A 167 -4.26 -13.54 -9.92
CA LEU A 167 -3.70 -12.46 -9.10
C LEU A 167 -4.49 -11.14 -9.22
N ASN A 168 -5.44 -11.06 -10.16
CA ASN A 168 -6.09 -9.82 -10.60
C ASN A 168 -5.10 -8.72 -11.01
N GLU A 169 -3.99 -9.11 -11.64
CA GLU A 169 -2.90 -8.21 -12.02
C GLU A 169 -2.91 -7.91 -13.52
N THR A 170 -2.76 -6.64 -13.87
CA THR A 170 -2.76 -6.17 -15.26
C THR A 170 -1.37 -6.33 -15.90
N LEU A 171 -1.33 -7.03 -17.03
CA LEU A 171 -0.16 -7.25 -17.86
C LEU A 171 -0.28 -6.49 -19.18
N VAL A 172 0.81 -5.88 -19.62
CA VAL A 172 0.93 -5.27 -20.94
C VAL A 172 1.87 -6.11 -21.79
N VAL A 173 1.37 -6.61 -22.92
CA VAL A 173 2.10 -7.47 -23.85
C VAL A 173 2.27 -6.72 -25.17
N ALA A 174 3.51 -6.53 -25.62
CA ALA A 174 3.77 -6.01 -26.95
C ALA A 174 3.38 -7.04 -28.01
N LEU A 175 2.52 -6.67 -28.95
CA LEU A 175 2.16 -7.49 -30.10
C LEU A 175 3.23 -7.26 -31.18
N GLY A 176 4.15 -8.22 -31.28
CA GLY A 176 5.35 -8.09 -32.12
C GLY A 176 5.01 -8.04 -33.61
N GLY A 177 5.08 -6.84 -34.19
CA GLY A 177 5.29 -6.69 -35.62
C GLY A 177 6.72 -7.12 -35.98
N GLY A 178 6.86 -8.36 -36.47
CA GLY A 178 8.09 -8.82 -37.12
C GLY A 178 8.43 -7.87 -38.28
N ARG A 179 9.72 -7.52 -38.38
CA ARG A 179 10.24 -6.62 -39.42
C ARG A 179 10.57 -7.41 -40.69
#